data_AF-D4VBN3-F1
#
_entry.id   AF-D4VBN3-F1
#
_cell.length_a   1.000
_cell.length_b   1.000
_cell.length_c   1.000
_cell.angle_alpha   90.00
_cell.angle_beta   90.00
_cell.angle_gamma   90.00
#
_symmetry.space_group_name_H-M   'P 1'
#
loop_
_entity.id
_entity.type
_entity.pdbx_description
1 polymer ?
#
loop_
_entity_poly.entity_id
_entity_poly.type
_entity_poly.pdbx_seq_one_letter_code
_entity_poly.pdbx_strand_id
1 'polypeptide(L)'
;MINMELHTLDDLYEDFEIGRWKVRKFVLPNASDYLWDIENITWAQTGLIDAWEANRFFDEASQMIANSIFLFQKGFFDTAFYSLRQSIEISLGTLYLTANPEKMKEWEKLEPGFESGKMAKYLQKHEPVFKELKTKMSAFFENIRDAQKKTNKYVHKQGYSSFYTTQRYSWSDHREDKVYLKIVADFEETLKVAIGAVAMYRLAIDPLPVILMDENMIMRSGDFVTEPYSEEFVDKYIGLKNIELYKQTDIYQEFKESIMSHEKQNEAVFDIIHWQIIDRSKFEDITKQMHLLSYMDRLAVVIMMASTKIPQVYIEGCFHYTSDVKATHSDTVIGASYYEDFFANKGNNNFNVPFKDGSYISRIKINGEFSYIESNGPFDNMEIGVLNHIAKTFEDAYIAQEKQLKSWLEEQKK
;
A
#
# COMPACT_ATOMS: atom_id res chain seq x y z
N MET A 1 -26.27 18.87 49.55
CA MET A 1 -26.34 18.82 48.09
C MET A 1 -25.20 19.68 47.57
N ILE A 2 -24.18 19.06 46.99
CA ILE A 2 -23.09 19.79 46.31
C ILE A 2 -23.68 20.19 44.96
N ASN A 3 -23.72 21.49 44.67
CA ASN A 3 -24.02 22.00 43.34
C ASN A 3 -22.95 21.44 42.39
N MET A 4 -23.33 20.48 41.55
CA MET A 4 -22.53 20.15 40.37
C MET A 4 -22.74 21.29 39.39
N GLU A 5 -21.79 22.22 39.33
CA GLU A 5 -21.72 23.18 38.24
C GLU A 5 -21.58 22.39 36.92
N LEU A 6 -22.47 22.70 35.98
CA LEU A 6 -22.44 22.17 34.63
C LEU A 6 -21.25 22.80 33.90
N HIS A 7 -20.09 22.14 33.95
CA HIS A 7 -18.94 22.53 33.15
C HIS A 7 -19.30 22.43 31.66
N THR A 8 -19.13 23.53 30.92
CA THR A 8 -19.24 23.53 29.47
C THR A 8 -18.01 22.85 28.85
N LEU A 9 -18.07 22.50 27.57
CA LEU A 9 -16.95 21.81 26.88
C LEU A 9 -15.67 22.68 26.86
N ASP A 10 -15.84 24.01 26.87
CA ASP A 10 -14.75 24.98 26.92
C ASP A 10 -14.11 25.06 28.32
N ASP A 11 -14.92 25.00 29.39
CA ASP A 11 -14.43 24.96 30.78
C ASP A 11 -13.62 23.68 31.07
N LEU A 12 -14.01 22.57 30.44
CA LEU A 12 -13.31 21.28 30.52
C LEU A 12 -11.89 21.34 29.95
N TYR A 13 -11.68 22.11 28.87
CA TYR A 13 -10.38 22.25 28.23
C TYR A 13 -9.42 23.10 29.09
N GLU A 14 -9.90 24.19 29.67
CA GLU A 14 -9.12 25.01 30.61
C GLU A 14 -8.77 24.26 31.90
N ASP A 15 -9.71 23.49 32.47
CA ASP A 15 -9.45 22.67 33.67
C ASP A 15 -8.40 21.57 33.43
N PHE A 16 -8.33 21.05 32.21
CA PHE A 16 -7.30 20.10 31.78
C PHE A 16 -5.96 20.77 31.44
N GLU A 17 -5.93 21.92 30.77
CA GLU A 17 -4.67 22.55 30.33
C GLU A 17 -4.03 23.48 31.38
N ILE A 18 -4.78 23.95 32.40
CA ILE A 18 -4.32 24.92 33.40
C ILE A 18 -4.44 24.38 34.85
N GLY A 19 -5.23 23.32 35.06
CA GLY A 19 -5.62 22.85 36.39
C GLY A 19 -4.95 21.56 36.91
N ARG A 20 -5.58 21.00 37.95
CA ARG A 20 -5.19 19.75 38.65
C ARG A 20 -5.21 18.53 37.74
N TRP A 21 -5.62 18.58 36.47
CA TRP A 21 -5.68 17.40 35.59
C TRP A 21 -4.71 17.46 34.38
N LYS A 22 -3.98 18.57 34.21
CA LYS A 22 -2.87 18.74 33.26
C LYS A 22 -1.83 17.62 33.24
N VAL A 23 -1.78 16.87 32.14
CA VAL A 23 -0.73 15.87 31.87
C VAL A 23 0.58 16.53 31.41
N ARG A 24 1.73 15.95 31.77
CA ARG A 24 3.03 16.37 31.24
C ARG A 24 3.14 15.87 29.80
N LYS A 25 3.37 16.78 28.85
CA LYS A 25 3.59 16.46 27.44
C LYS A 25 4.95 15.78 27.26
N PHE A 26 5.02 14.79 26.38
CA PHE A 26 6.28 14.12 26.03
C PHE A 26 6.82 14.63 24.70
N VAL A 27 8.15 14.67 24.58
CA VAL A 27 8.82 14.95 23.32
C VAL A 27 9.42 13.64 22.84
N LEU A 28 8.90 13.13 21.72
CA LEU A 28 9.49 12.00 21.01
C LEU A 28 10.41 12.56 19.91
N PRO A 29 11.73 12.33 19.98
CA PRO A 29 12.63 12.68 18.88
C PRO A 29 12.20 11.98 17.59
N ASN A 30 12.39 12.62 16.43
CA ASN A 30 12.16 12.02 15.11
C ASN A 30 10.73 11.48 14.89
N ALA A 31 9.73 12.07 15.57
CA ALA A 31 8.32 11.66 15.44
C ALA A 31 7.81 11.67 13.99
N SER A 32 8.21 12.65 13.18
CA SER A 32 7.86 12.75 11.77
C SER A 32 8.44 11.59 10.95
N ASP A 33 9.68 11.20 11.23
CA ASP A 33 10.34 10.08 10.55
C ASP A 33 9.60 8.78 10.84
N TYR A 34 9.16 8.55 12.08
CA TYR A 34 8.33 7.38 12.41
C TYR A 34 7.01 7.34 11.65
N LEU A 35 6.37 8.50 11.43
CA LEU A 35 5.13 8.57 10.65
C LEU A 35 5.38 8.23 9.18
N TRP A 36 6.48 8.74 8.61
CA TRP A 36 6.89 8.39 7.25
C TRP A 36 7.23 6.91 7.11
N ASP A 37 7.91 6.34 8.10
CA ASP A 37 8.29 4.93 8.09
C ASP A 37 7.06 4.01 8.14
N ILE A 38 5.97 4.41 8.81
CA ILE A 38 4.70 3.65 8.83
C ILE A 38 4.12 3.53 7.42
N GLU A 39 4.37 4.50 6.52
CA GLU A 39 3.88 4.43 5.13
C GLU A 39 4.47 3.24 4.34
N ASN A 40 5.64 2.73 4.73
CA ASN A 40 6.16 1.50 4.13
C ASN A 40 5.21 0.31 4.33
N ILE A 41 4.46 0.29 5.44
CA ILE A 41 3.48 -0.78 5.74
C ILE A 41 2.19 -0.57 4.95
N THR A 42 1.73 0.69 4.83
CA THR A 42 0.47 1.02 4.14
C THR A 42 0.61 0.91 2.63
N TRP A 43 1.77 1.23 2.05
CA TRP A 43 2.03 1.07 0.62
C TRP A 43 2.33 -0.38 0.21
N ALA A 44 2.71 -1.23 1.16
CA ALA A 44 2.90 -2.67 0.95
C ALA A 44 1.58 -3.47 0.85
N GLN A 45 0.52 -2.89 0.26
CA GLN A 45 -0.78 -3.54 0.09
C GLN A 45 -0.66 -4.84 -0.72
N THR A 46 -1.47 -5.84 -0.41
CA THR A 46 -1.40 -7.16 -1.02
C THR A 46 -2.42 -7.22 -2.12
N GLY A 47 -1.98 -7.67 -3.29
CA GLY A 47 -2.85 -7.97 -4.43
C GLY A 47 -3.53 -9.33 -4.35
N LEU A 48 -3.22 -10.14 -3.32
CA LEU A 48 -3.74 -11.50 -3.18
C LEU A 48 -5.24 -11.47 -2.87
N ILE A 49 -6.06 -12.02 -3.78
CA ILE A 49 -7.53 -11.96 -3.71
C ILE A 49 -8.06 -12.61 -2.42
N ASP A 50 -7.46 -13.72 -2.00
CA ASP A 50 -7.82 -14.48 -0.81
C ASP A 50 -7.39 -13.80 0.50
N ALA A 51 -6.48 -12.83 0.44
CA ALA A 51 -6.00 -12.06 1.58
C ALA A 51 -6.33 -10.56 1.48
N TRP A 52 -7.17 -10.13 0.52
CA TRP A 52 -7.42 -8.72 0.25
C TRP A 52 -7.94 -7.94 1.47
N GLU A 53 -8.78 -8.57 2.30
CA GLU A 53 -9.29 -7.97 3.53
C GLU A 53 -8.20 -7.66 4.56
N ALA A 54 -7.06 -8.38 4.52
CA ALA A 54 -5.93 -8.15 5.40
C ALA A 54 -5.38 -6.72 5.27
N ASN A 55 -5.47 -6.11 4.08
CA ASN A 55 -5.07 -4.73 3.83
C ASN A 55 -5.67 -3.78 4.88
N ARG A 56 -6.98 -3.87 5.10
CA ARG A 56 -7.70 -3.00 6.02
C ARG A 56 -7.25 -3.16 7.47
N PHE A 57 -6.90 -4.38 7.89
CA PHE A 57 -6.41 -4.62 9.24
C PHE A 57 -4.99 -4.06 9.45
N PHE A 58 -4.12 -4.17 8.44
CA PHE A 58 -2.79 -3.58 8.51
C PHE A 58 -2.83 -2.05 8.45
N ASP A 59 -3.77 -1.46 7.70
CA ASP A 59 -4.03 -0.02 7.71
C ASP A 59 -4.49 0.45 9.10
N GLU A 60 -5.41 -0.28 9.73
CA GLU A 60 -5.83 0.02 11.11
C GLU A 60 -4.66 -0.12 12.08
N ALA A 61 -3.84 -1.18 11.97
CA ALA A 61 -2.64 -1.35 12.78
C ALA A 61 -1.67 -0.16 12.64
N SER A 62 -1.46 0.31 11.40
CA SER A 62 -0.63 1.46 11.07
C SER A 62 -1.19 2.75 11.67
N GLN A 63 -2.51 2.97 11.54
CA GLN A 63 -3.21 4.09 12.16
C GLN A 63 -3.10 4.06 13.68
N MET A 64 -3.18 2.89 14.32
CA MET A 64 -2.98 2.74 15.77
C MET A 64 -1.55 3.10 16.20
N ILE A 65 -0.55 2.80 15.39
CA ILE A 65 0.84 3.23 15.65
C ILE A 65 0.96 4.74 15.51
N ALA A 66 0.43 5.34 14.44
CA ALA A 66 0.44 6.79 14.24
C ALA A 66 -0.29 7.53 15.38
N ASN A 67 -1.47 7.05 15.77
CA ASN A 67 -2.23 7.57 16.90
C ASN A 67 -1.45 7.47 18.21
N SER A 68 -0.68 6.40 18.41
CA SER A 68 0.15 6.25 19.61
C SER A 68 1.19 7.36 19.74
N ILE A 69 1.83 7.77 18.64
CA ILE A 69 2.82 8.85 18.62
C ILE A 69 2.16 10.16 19.05
N PHE A 70 0.99 10.48 18.48
CA PHE A 70 0.23 11.67 18.84
C PHE A 70 -0.19 11.67 20.32
N LEU A 71 -0.80 10.57 20.79
CA LEU A 71 -1.23 10.41 22.17
C LEU A 71 -0.07 10.55 23.15
N PHE A 72 1.08 9.96 22.81
CA PHE A 72 2.30 10.04 23.61
C PHE A 72 2.74 11.50 23.77
N GLN A 73 2.85 12.24 22.66
CA GLN A 73 3.24 13.65 22.70
C GLN A 73 2.25 14.52 23.49
N LYS A 74 0.95 14.21 23.43
CA LYS A 74 -0.08 14.88 24.24
C LYS A 74 0.01 14.58 25.74
N GLY A 75 0.83 13.61 26.14
CA GLY A 75 1.04 13.24 27.53
C GLY A 75 0.33 11.95 27.92
N PHE A 76 -0.52 11.38 27.06
CA PHE A 76 -1.35 10.21 27.35
C PHE A 76 -0.56 8.90 27.14
N PHE A 77 0.54 8.74 27.87
CA PHE A 77 1.53 7.69 27.59
C PHE A 77 0.98 6.27 27.73
N ASP A 78 0.09 5.99 28.68
CA ASP A 78 -0.48 4.65 28.84
C ASP A 78 -1.43 4.27 27.69
N THR A 79 -2.24 5.21 27.22
CA THR A 79 -3.08 5.04 26.03
C THR A 79 -2.21 4.87 24.79
N ALA A 80 -1.11 5.61 24.68
CA ALA A 80 -0.14 5.43 23.61
C ALA A 80 0.49 4.02 23.62
N PHE A 81 0.96 3.58 24.78
CA PHE A 81 1.46 2.21 24.99
C PHE A 81 0.39 1.15 24.67
N TYR A 82 -0.84 1.36 25.12
CA TYR A 82 -1.95 0.46 24.80
C TYR A 82 -2.20 0.37 23.28
N SER A 83 -2.17 1.50 22.57
CA SER A 83 -2.34 1.52 21.11
C SER A 83 -1.23 0.77 20.38
N LEU A 84 0.03 0.90 20.83
CA LEU A 84 1.14 0.10 20.28
C LEU A 84 0.96 -1.40 20.53
N ARG A 85 0.41 -1.79 21.68
CA ARG A 85 0.09 -3.19 21.93
C ARG A 85 -1.02 -3.68 21.02
N GLN A 86 -2.08 -2.88 20.86
CA GLN A 86 -3.21 -3.25 20.01
C GLN A 86 -2.80 -3.38 18.54
N SER A 87 -1.90 -2.54 18.01
CA SER A 87 -1.43 -2.69 16.62
C SER A 87 -0.73 -4.03 16.36
N ILE A 88 0.01 -4.54 17.34
CA ILE A 88 0.63 -5.89 17.27
C ILE A 88 -0.46 -6.97 17.38
N GLU A 89 -1.43 -6.80 18.28
CA GLU A 89 -2.51 -7.78 18.49
C GLU A 89 -3.46 -7.89 17.29
N ILE A 90 -3.83 -6.77 16.67
CA ILE A 90 -4.70 -6.75 15.49
C ILE A 90 -3.99 -7.37 14.29
N SER A 91 -2.70 -7.09 14.08
CA SER A 91 -1.90 -7.68 12.99
C SER A 91 -1.74 -9.19 13.14
N LEU A 92 -1.57 -9.67 14.38
CA LEU A 92 -1.61 -11.10 14.67
C LEU A 92 -3.00 -11.69 14.42
N GLY A 93 -4.05 -10.94 14.76
CA GLY A 93 -5.44 -11.29 14.46
C GLY A 93 -5.70 -11.41 12.96
N THR A 94 -5.09 -10.55 12.15
CA THR A 94 -5.13 -10.63 10.69
C THR A 94 -4.63 -11.98 10.19
N LEU A 95 -3.46 -12.43 10.67
CA LEU A 95 -2.94 -13.76 10.31
C LEU A 95 -3.93 -14.87 10.64
N TYR A 96 -4.56 -14.78 11.81
CA TYR A 96 -5.53 -15.77 12.26
C TYR A 96 -6.79 -15.76 11.39
N LEU A 97 -7.33 -14.60 11.05
CA LEU A 97 -8.53 -14.48 10.22
C LEU A 97 -8.27 -14.86 8.76
N THR A 98 -7.12 -14.49 8.20
CA THR A 98 -6.71 -14.93 6.85
C THR A 98 -6.55 -16.45 6.79
N ALA A 99 -5.98 -17.06 7.82
CA ALA A 99 -5.87 -18.52 7.91
C ALA A 99 -7.20 -19.25 8.19
N ASN A 100 -8.22 -18.53 8.69
CA ASN A 100 -9.52 -19.09 9.08
C ASN A 100 -10.67 -18.19 8.58
N PRO A 101 -10.90 -18.08 7.25
CA PRO A 101 -11.86 -17.12 6.69
C PRO A 101 -13.29 -17.30 7.21
N GLU A 102 -13.67 -18.51 7.61
CA GLU A 102 -14.97 -18.81 8.21
C GLU A 102 -15.19 -18.11 9.56
N LYS A 103 -14.11 -17.78 10.27
CA LYS A 103 -14.14 -17.06 11.56
C LYS A 103 -14.41 -15.57 11.41
N MET A 104 -14.32 -15.01 10.21
CA MET A 104 -14.58 -13.60 9.96
C MET A 104 -16.00 -13.21 10.39
N LYS A 105 -17.01 -14.05 10.11
CA LYS A 105 -18.41 -13.81 10.52
C LYS A 105 -18.62 -13.83 12.04
N GLU A 106 -17.86 -14.65 12.76
CA GLU A 106 -17.91 -14.69 14.23
C GLU A 106 -17.26 -13.43 14.81
N TRP A 107 -16.14 -12.98 14.21
CA TRP A 107 -15.45 -11.74 14.59
C TRP A 107 -16.33 -10.51 14.38
N GLU A 108 -16.99 -10.40 13.23
CA GLU A 108 -17.93 -9.32 12.91
C GLU A 108 -19.12 -9.23 13.89
N LYS A 109 -19.54 -10.37 14.45
CA LYS A 109 -20.59 -10.45 15.47
C LYS A 109 -20.09 -10.17 16.89
N LEU A 110 -18.80 -9.87 17.06
CA LEU A 110 -18.15 -9.66 18.34
C LEU A 110 -18.21 -10.89 19.25
N GLU A 111 -18.19 -12.09 18.67
CA GLU A 111 -18.17 -13.33 19.43
C GLU A 111 -16.83 -13.49 20.19
N PRO A 112 -16.81 -14.19 21.34
CA PRO A 112 -15.57 -14.45 22.05
C PRO A 112 -14.68 -15.46 21.30
N GLY A 113 -13.36 -15.45 21.56
CA GLY A 113 -12.40 -16.38 20.93
C GLY A 113 -11.23 -15.71 20.23
N PHE A 114 -11.33 -14.40 19.97
CA PHE A 114 -10.32 -13.60 19.29
C PHE A 114 -9.31 -12.95 20.25
N GLU A 115 -9.11 -13.53 21.44
CA GLU A 115 -8.07 -13.05 22.35
C GLU A 115 -6.68 -13.38 21.78
N SER A 116 -5.78 -12.39 21.73
CA SER A 116 -4.43 -12.51 21.13
C SER A 116 -3.68 -13.78 21.57
N GLY A 117 -3.74 -14.12 22.86
CA GLY A 117 -3.08 -15.33 23.38
C GLY A 117 -3.65 -16.65 22.87
N LYS A 118 -4.93 -16.72 22.49
CA LYS A 118 -5.55 -17.89 21.84
C LYS A 118 -5.15 -17.95 20.37
N MET A 119 -5.26 -16.83 19.65
CA MET A 119 -4.87 -16.73 18.24
C MET A 119 -3.40 -17.07 18.04
N ALA A 120 -2.49 -16.51 18.86
CA ALA A 120 -1.06 -16.83 18.82
C ALA A 120 -0.76 -18.34 18.96
N LYS A 121 -1.46 -19.00 19.88
CA LYS A 121 -1.29 -20.44 20.13
C LYS A 121 -1.84 -21.27 18.98
N TYR A 122 -2.96 -20.86 18.40
CA TYR A 122 -3.50 -21.47 17.20
C TYR A 122 -2.49 -21.39 16.06
N LEU A 123 -2.07 -20.18 15.71
CA LEU A 123 -1.12 -19.92 14.64
C LEU A 123 0.17 -20.74 14.81
N GLN A 124 0.74 -20.77 16.03
CA GLN A 124 1.95 -21.55 16.30
C GLN A 124 1.78 -23.06 16.10
N LYS A 125 0.56 -23.59 16.29
CA LYS A 125 0.28 -25.03 16.20
C LYS A 125 -0.17 -25.45 14.80
N HIS A 126 -0.87 -24.57 14.10
CA HIS A 126 -1.63 -24.92 12.90
C HIS A 126 -1.12 -24.23 11.63
N GLU A 127 -0.48 -23.06 11.72
CA GLU A 127 -0.01 -22.32 10.55
C GLU A 127 1.48 -22.55 10.27
N PRO A 128 1.85 -23.23 9.16
CA PRO A 128 3.23 -23.56 8.85
C PRO A 128 4.13 -22.34 8.71
N VAL A 129 3.67 -21.32 7.97
CA VAL A 129 4.42 -20.08 7.73
C VAL A 129 4.74 -19.39 9.05
N PHE A 130 3.73 -19.15 9.89
CA PHE A 130 3.94 -18.50 11.19
C PHE A 130 4.88 -19.30 12.10
N LYS A 131 4.74 -20.63 12.12
CA LYS A 131 5.61 -21.52 12.88
C LYS A 131 7.07 -21.45 12.39
N GLU A 132 7.28 -21.41 11.09
CA GLU A 132 8.60 -21.32 10.48
C GLU A 132 9.26 -19.97 10.82
N LEU A 133 8.56 -18.86 10.60
CA LEU A 133 9.03 -17.51 10.92
C LEU A 133 9.50 -17.42 12.38
N LYS A 134 8.66 -17.90 13.31
CA LYS A 134 8.97 -17.91 14.74
C LYS A 134 10.17 -18.80 15.10
N THR A 135 10.42 -19.85 14.32
CA THR A 135 11.55 -20.75 14.54
C THR A 135 12.84 -20.15 14.00
N LYS A 136 12.86 -19.65 12.76
CA LYS A 136 14.06 -19.08 12.14
C LYS A 136 14.46 -17.75 12.76
N MET A 137 13.49 -16.93 13.16
CA MET A 137 13.72 -15.58 13.71
C MET A 137 13.31 -15.49 15.19
N SER A 138 13.63 -16.51 15.98
CA SER A 138 13.21 -16.61 17.39
C SER A 138 13.53 -15.36 18.21
N ALA A 139 14.74 -14.81 18.07
CA ALA A 139 15.16 -13.59 18.78
C ALA A 139 14.29 -12.37 18.44
N PHE A 140 13.83 -12.24 17.19
CA PHE A 140 12.94 -11.16 16.77
C PHE A 140 11.57 -11.29 17.46
N PHE A 141 10.97 -12.48 17.47
CA PHE A 141 9.68 -12.71 18.13
C PHE A 141 9.77 -12.67 19.67
N GLU A 142 10.93 -13.02 20.25
CA GLU A 142 11.20 -12.81 21.68
C GLU A 142 11.23 -11.31 22.02
N ASN A 143 11.85 -10.49 21.18
CA ASN A 143 11.85 -9.04 21.35
C ASN A 143 10.43 -8.44 21.29
N ILE A 144 9.58 -8.90 20.36
CA ILE A 144 8.16 -8.51 20.32
C ILE A 144 7.46 -8.84 21.65
N ARG A 145 7.69 -10.06 22.16
CA ARG A 145 7.08 -10.50 23.43
C ARG A 145 7.57 -9.66 24.61
N ASP A 146 8.85 -9.31 24.65
CA ASP A 146 9.42 -8.51 25.72
C ASP A 146 8.96 -7.06 25.67
N ALA A 147 8.81 -6.48 24.47
CA ALA A 147 8.15 -5.19 24.28
C ALA A 147 6.70 -5.23 24.78
N GLN A 148 5.90 -6.24 24.43
CA GLN A 148 4.53 -6.38 24.95
C GLN A 148 4.48 -6.47 26.48
N LYS A 149 5.40 -7.21 27.11
CA LYS A 149 5.51 -7.25 28.58
C LYS A 149 5.89 -5.90 29.16
N LYS A 150 6.77 -5.14 28.50
CA LYS A 150 7.15 -3.78 28.89
C LYS A 150 5.95 -2.85 28.83
N THR A 151 5.19 -2.88 27.74
CA THR A 151 3.94 -2.13 27.54
C THR A 151 2.92 -2.40 28.65
N ASN A 152 2.75 -3.65 29.06
CA ASN A 152 1.84 -4.03 30.15
C ASN A 152 2.15 -3.33 31.47
N LYS A 153 3.41 -2.98 31.74
CA LYS A 153 3.78 -2.24 32.96
C LYS A 153 3.20 -0.83 32.96
N TYR A 154 3.18 -0.17 31.80
CA TYR A 154 2.63 1.18 31.66
C TYR A 154 1.10 1.18 31.60
N VAL A 155 0.51 0.24 30.88
CA VAL A 155 -0.95 0.11 30.73
C VAL A 155 -1.62 -0.27 32.05
N HIS A 156 -1.07 -1.26 32.76
CA HIS A 156 -1.64 -1.74 34.02
C HIS A 156 -1.10 -1.02 35.26
N LYS A 157 -0.39 0.09 35.06
CA LYS A 157 0.12 0.93 36.14
C LYS A 157 0.96 0.13 37.17
N GLN A 158 1.87 -0.71 36.68
CA GLN A 158 2.70 -1.54 37.54
C GLN A 158 3.90 -0.74 38.07
N GLY A 159 3.80 -0.35 39.35
CA GLY A 159 4.82 0.42 40.07
C GLY A 159 4.71 1.93 39.85
N TYR A 160 5.18 2.71 40.82
CA TYR A 160 4.97 4.17 40.84
C TYR A 160 5.49 4.91 39.60
N SER A 161 6.55 4.42 38.95
CA SER A 161 7.09 5.05 37.73
C SER A 161 6.11 5.06 36.54
N SER A 162 5.06 4.25 36.59
CA SER A 162 4.02 4.19 35.55
C SER A 162 2.81 5.09 35.84
N PHE A 163 2.83 5.84 36.95
CA PHE A 163 1.73 6.73 37.34
C PHE A 163 1.89 8.12 36.74
N TYR A 164 0.78 8.73 36.32
CA TYR A 164 0.72 10.14 35.90
C TYR A 164 1.15 11.11 37.00
N THR A 165 0.85 10.79 38.25
CA THR A 165 1.18 11.63 39.41
C THR A 165 2.67 11.68 39.69
N THR A 166 3.43 10.64 39.34
CA THR A 166 4.89 10.62 39.48
C THR A 166 5.58 11.45 38.40
N GLN A 167 4.89 11.83 37.33
CA GLN A 167 5.36 12.78 36.32
C GLN A 167 5.09 14.25 36.69
N ARG A 168 4.39 14.48 37.82
CA ARG A 168 3.94 15.79 38.24
C ARG A 168 4.63 16.22 39.53
N TYR A 169 5.38 17.31 39.42
CA TYR A 169 5.64 18.29 40.47
C TYR A 169 5.69 17.71 41.90
N SER A 170 6.79 17.05 42.24
CA SER A 170 7.33 17.12 43.59
C SER A 170 8.51 18.08 43.56
N TRP A 171 8.39 19.19 44.30
CA TRP A 171 9.43 20.20 44.52
C TRP A 171 10.75 19.66 45.13
N SER A 172 10.92 18.33 45.21
CA SER A 172 12.06 17.67 45.85
C SER A 172 12.50 16.35 45.21
N ASP A 173 11.85 15.85 44.14
CA ASP A 173 12.21 14.54 43.58
C ASP A 173 13.07 14.65 42.32
N HIS A 174 14.39 14.62 42.49
CA HIS A 174 15.39 14.58 41.41
C HIS A 174 15.28 13.35 40.47
N ARG A 175 14.32 12.45 40.69
CA ARG A 175 14.05 11.28 39.83
C ARG A 175 13.07 11.57 38.70
N GLU A 176 12.33 12.68 38.71
CA GLU A 176 11.31 12.97 37.69
C GLU A 176 11.84 12.94 36.26
N ASP A 177 12.95 13.61 35.99
CA ASP A 177 13.54 13.61 34.64
C ASP A 177 14.09 12.24 34.25
N LYS A 178 14.57 11.45 35.22
CA LYS A 178 14.99 10.06 34.94
C LYS A 178 13.81 9.19 34.56
N VAL A 179 12.65 9.37 35.21
CA VAL A 179 11.44 8.62 34.86
C VAL A 179 10.89 9.09 33.52
N TYR A 180 10.87 10.40 33.27
CA TYR A 180 10.46 10.97 31.98
C TYR A 180 11.30 10.41 30.83
N LEU A 181 12.63 10.52 30.93
CA LEU A 181 13.55 10.03 29.90
C LEU A 181 13.42 8.51 29.70
N LYS A 182 13.20 7.77 30.79
CA LYS A 182 12.94 6.33 30.71
C LYS A 182 11.64 6.01 29.96
N ILE A 183 10.55 6.75 30.21
CA ILE A 183 9.28 6.56 29.50
C ILE A 183 9.45 6.87 28.01
N VAL A 184 10.15 7.95 27.66
CA VAL A 184 10.47 8.28 26.26
C VAL A 184 11.26 7.16 25.60
N ALA A 185 12.35 6.70 26.23
CA ALA A 185 13.17 5.61 25.69
C ALA A 185 12.39 4.30 25.55
N ASP A 186 11.63 3.92 26.58
CA ASP A 186 10.81 2.70 26.55
C ASP A 186 9.71 2.78 25.49
N PHE A 187 9.11 3.96 25.29
CA PHE A 187 8.11 4.18 24.26
C PHE A 187 8.72 4.10 22.87
N GLU A 188 9.83 4.80 22.61
CA GLU A 188 10.52 4.79 21.32
C GLU A 188 11.00 3.37 20.95
N GLU A 189 11.54 2.62 21.90
CA GLU A 189 11.93 1.22 21.69
C GLU A 189 10.71 0.36 21.34
N THR A 190 9.61 0.49 22.08
CA THR A 190 8.38 -0.26 21.84
C THR A 190 7.74 0.12 20.50
N LEU A 191 7.80 1.39 20.12
CA LEU A 191 7.30 1.91 18.86
C LEU A 191 8.03 1.25 17.68
N LYS A 192 9.36 1.21 17.72
CA LYS A 192 10.18 0.53 16.70
C LYS A 192 9.82 -0.96 16.60
N VAL A 193 9.66 -1.63 17.74
CA VAL A 193 9.26 -3.03 17.78
C VAL A 193 7.86 -3.25 17.22
N ALA A 194 6.91 -2.36 17.49
CA ALA A 194 5.57 -2.45 16.94
C ALA A 194 5.57 -2.30 15.41
N ILE A 195 6.28 -1.30 14.87
CA ILE A 195 6.44 -1.11 13.42
C ILE A 195 7.03 -2.37 12.78
N GLY A 196 8.14 -2.88 13.32
CA GLY A 196 8.77 -4.10 12.81
C GLY A 196 7.87 -5.34 12.92
N ALA A 197 7.10 -5.47 14.01
CA ALA A 197 6.18 -6.59 14.20
C ALA A 197 5.06 -6.60 13.17
N VAL A 198 4.42 -5.44 12.94
CA VAL A 198 3.37 -5.30 11.93
C VAL A 198 3.90 -5.63 10.54
N ALA A 199 5.08 -5.09 10.18
CA ALA A 199 5.74 -5.41 8.91
C ALA A 199 6.09 -6.90 8.77
N MET A 200 6.62 -7.55 9.81
CA MET A 200 6.92 -8.98 9.76
C MET A 200 5.65 -9.85 9.67
N TYR A 201 4.55 -9.45 10.30
CA TYR A 201 3.27 -10.15 10.14
C TYR A 201 2.71 -9.96 8.73
N ARG A 202 2.87 -8.79 8.10
CA ARG A 202 2.57 -8.59 6.68
C ARG A 202 3.27 -9.63 5.80
N LEU A 203 4.57 -9.81 6.04
CA LEU A 203 5.42 -10.77 5.33
C LEU A 203 5.05 -12.25 5.56
N ALA A 204 4.24 -12.55 6.57
CA ALA A 204 3.71 -13.89 6.78
C ALA A 204 2.52 -14.21 5.86
N ILE A 205 1.89 -13.20 5.27
CA ILE A 205 0.82 -13.32 4.28
C ILE A 205 1.38 -13.14 2.87
N ASP A 206 2.18 -12.08 2.68
CA ASP A 206 2.64 -11.66 1.36
C ASP A 206 4.15 -11.33 1.39
N PRO A 207 5.00 -12.09 0.67
CA PRO A 207 6.43 -11.85 0.61
C PRO A 207 6.85 -10.75 -0.37
N LEU A 208 5.92 -10.22 -1.19
CA LEU A 208 6.20 -9.22 -2.23
C LEU A 208 6.96 -7.99 -1.72
N PRO A 209 6.68 -7.40 -0.54
CA PRO A 209 7.40 -6.21 -0.08
C PRO A 209 8.91 -6.42 0.06
N VAL A 210 9.38 -7.66 0.27
CA VAL A 210 10.82 -8.00 0.32
C VAL A 210 11.32 -8.56 -1.01
N ILE A 211 10.48 -9.23 -1.80
CA ILE A 211 10.83 -9.72 -3.13
C ILE A 211 11.11 -8.55 -4.08
N LEU A 212 10.24 -7.54 -4.07
CA LEU A 212 10.32 -6.39 -4.98
C LEU A 212 11.48 -5.44 -4.64
N MET A 213 12.14 -5.63 -3.48
CA MET A 213 13.41 -4.93 -3.19
C MET A 213 14.56 -5.39 -4.08
N ASP A 214 14.50 -6.60 -4.65
CA ASP A 214 15.54 -7.13 -5.51
C ASP A 214 15.30 -6.68 -6.96
N GLU A 215 16.23 -5.88 -7.50
CA GLU A 215 16.16 -5.33 -8.85
C GLU A 215 15.96 -6.41 -9.93
N ASN A 216 16.55 -7.60 -9.78
CA ASN A 216 16.35 -8.65 -10.76
C ASN A 216 14.97 -9.32 -10.62
N MET A 217 14.36 -9.34 -9.43
CA MET A 217 13.02 -9.89 -9.23
C MET A 217 11.93 -8.91 -9.66
N ILE A 218 12.06 -7.61 -9.35
CA ILE A 218 11.10 -6.59 -9.80
C ILE A 218 11.08 -6.47 -11.34
N MET A 219 12.23 -6.61 -12.00
CA MET A 219 12.30 -6.65 -13.47
C MET A 219 11.66 -7.92 -14.08
N ARG A 220 11.17 -8.85 -13.26
CA ARG A 220 10.45 -10.07 -13.69
C ARG A 220 9.00 -10.07 -13.20
N SER A 221 8.59 -9.10 -12.40
CA SER A 221 7.22 -9.00 -11.88
C SER A 221 6.29 -8.24 -12.83
N GLY A 222 5.01 -8.56 -12.78
CA GLY A 222 3.98 -7.71 -13.37
C GLY A 222 3.75 -6.44 -12.54
N ASP A 223 2.79 -5.63 -12.99
CA ASP A 223 2.28 -4.48 -12.25
C ASP A 223 1.52 -4.96 -10.99
N PHE A 224 2.11 -4.74 -9.82
CA PHE A 224 1.54 -5.11 -8.53
C PHE A 224 1.12 -3.86 -7.78
N VAL A 225 0.02 -3.96 -7.04
CA VAL A 225 -0.38 -2.91 -6.07
C VAL A 225 0.56 -2.79 -4.87
N THR A 226 1.52 -3.71 -4.73
CA THR A 226 2.44 -3.81 -3.61
C THR A 226 3.70 -3.01 -3.87
N GLU A 227 3.98 -2.02 -3.03
CA GLU A 227 5.28 -1.34 -3.02
C GLU A 227 6.31 -2.13 -2.19
N PRO A 228 7.60 -2.11 -2.59
CA PRO A 228 8.67 -2.69 -1.80
C PRO A 228 8.91 -1.91 -0.50
N TYR A 229 9.39 -2.58 0.53
CA TYR A 229 9.97 -1.89 1.68
C TYR A 229 11.27 -1.20 1.29
N SER A 230 11.54 -0.02 1.85
CA SER A 230 12.85 0.62 1.70
C SER A 230 13.93 -0.15 2.49
N GLU A 231 15.18 -0.10 2.00
CA GLU A 231 16.31 -0.70 2.72
C GLU A 231 16.50 -0.10 4.12
N GLU A 232 16.29 1.20 4.24
CA GLU A 232 16.37 1.96 5.49
C GLU A 232 15.31 1.51 6.50
N PHE A 233 14.07 1.29 6.03
CA PHE A 233 12.98 0.76 6.84
C PHE A 233 13.32 -0.65 7.34
N VAL A 234 13.80 -1.51 6.45
CA VAL A 234 14.21 -2.87 6.78
C VAL A 234 15.30 -2.87 7.85
N ASP A 235 16.39 -2.11 7.66
CA ASP A 235 17.50 -2.09 8.60
C ASP A 235 17.05 -1.57 9.98
N LYS A 236 16.20 -0.54 10.00
CA LYS A 236 15.74 0.13 11.22
C LYS A 236 14.76 -0.70 12.07
N TYR A 237 13.82 -1.40 11.44
CA TYR A 237 12.69 -2.03 12.16
C TYR A 237 12.71 -3.55 12.20
N ILE A 238 13.23 -4.18 11.15
CA ILE A 238 13.29 -5.65 11.06
C ILE A 238 14.71 -6.13 11.35
N GLY A 239 15.70 -5.43 10.82
CA GLY A 239 17.12 -5.76 10.87
C GLY A 239 17.53 -6.69 9.73
N LEU A 240 18.62 -6.34 9.05
CA LEU A 240 19.13 -7.08 7.88
C LEU A 240 19.34 -8.58 8.16
N LYS A 241 19.83 -8.94 9.35
CA LYS A 241 19.99 -10.33 9.76
C LYS A 241 18.67 -11.11 9.77
N ASN A 242 17.57 -10.48 10.22
CA ASN A 242 16.26 -11.14 10.25
C ASN A 242 15.69 -11.26 8.85
N ILE A 243 15.90 -10.26 7.97
CA ILE A 243 15.52 -10.39 6.56
C ILE A 243 16.27 -11.51 5.85
N GLU A 244 17.58 -11.67 6.10
CA GLU A 244 18.32 -12.81 5.50
C GLU A 244 17.84 -14.18 6.02
N LEU A 245 17.28 -14.24 7.23
CA LEU A 245 16.62 -15.45 7.74
C LEU A 245 15.22 -15.63 7.14
N TYR A 246 14.47 -14.54 6.97
CA TYR A 246 13.17 -14.53 6.30
C TYR A 246 13.29 -15.01 4.86
N LYS A 247 14.32 -14.56 4.13
CA LYS A 247 14.61 -15.02 2.77
C LYS A 247 14.87 -16.53 2.70
N GLN A 248 15.10 -17.23 3.80
CA GLN A 248 15.26 -18.69 3.80
C GLN A 248 13.96 -19.45 4.11
N THR A 249 12.83 -18.76 4.24
CA THR A 249 11.52 -19.38 4.52
C THR A 249 10.91 -19.96 3.25
N ASP A 250 10.03 -20.93 3.42
CA ASP A 250 9.38 -21.61 2.30
C ASP A 250 8.51 -20.61 1.51
N ILE A 251 7.71 -19.77 2.21
CA ILE A 251 6.87 -18.74 1.57
C ILE A 251 7.69 -17.79 0.67
N TYR A 252 8.87 -17.36 1.12
CA TYR A 252 9.71 -16.48 0.32
C TYR A 252 10.33 -17.24 -0.87
N GLN A 253 10.83 -18.46 -0.66
CA GLN A 253 11.48 -19.23 -1.72
C GLN A 253 10.48 -19.63 -2.80
N GLU A 254 9.26 -20.04 -2.45
CA GLU A 254 8.21 -20.40 -3.41
C GLU A 254 7.83 -19.21 -4.31
N PHE A 255 7.60 -18.03 -3.71
CA PHE A 255 7.32 -16.83 -4.50
C PHE A 255 8.52 -16.38 -5.32
N LYS A 256 9.73 -16.46 -4.77
CA LYS A 256 10.96 -16.17 -5.52
C LYS A 256 11.09 -17.10 -6.73
N GLU A 257 10.87 -18.39 -6.59
CA GLU A 257 10.92 -19.36 -7.69
C GLU A 257 9.88 -19.03 -8.76
N SER A 258 8.65 -18.70 -8.35
CA SER A 258 7.57 -18.25 -9.23
C SER A 258 7.98 -17.00 -10.03
N ILE A 259 8.45 -15.94 -9.35
CA ILE A 259 8.89 -14.70 -10.01
C ILE A 259 10.09 -14.94 -10.94
N MET A 260 11.06 -15.72 -10.50
CA MET A 260 12.26 -16.04 -11.29
C MET A 260 11.96 -16.89 -12.53
N SER A 261 10.81 -17.57 -12.57
CA SER A 261 10.36 -18.33 -13.75
C SER A 261 9.90 -17.42 -14.90
N HIS A 262 9.53 -16.16 -14.62
CA HIS A 262 9.15 -15.19 -15.63
C HIS A 262 10.36 -14.63 -16.37
N GLU A 263 10.15 -14.26 -17.62
CA GLU A 263 11.15 -13.58 -18.43
C GLU A 263 11.54 -12.23 -17.80
N LYS A 264 12.84 -11.91 -17.80
CA LYS A 264 13.31 -10.60 -17.36
C LYS A 264 12.94 -9.56 -18.40
N GLN A 265 12.18 -8.56 -17.99
CA GLN A 265 11.83 -7.40 -18.79
C GLN A 265 13.10 -6.59 -19.10
N ASN A 266 13.15 -6.00 -20.28
CA ASN A 266 14.04 -4.90 -20.59
C ASN A 266 13.46 -3.60 -20.04
N GLU A 267 14.29 -2.57 -19.91
CA GLU A 267 13.90 -1.28 -19.35
C GLU A 267 12.69 -0.66 -20.07
N ALA A 268 12.62 -0.77 -21.39
CA ALA A 268 11.52 -0.18 -22.16
C ALA A 268 10.17 -0.86 -21.87
N VAL A 269 10.15 -2.19 -21.73
CA VAL A 269 8.93 -2.93 -21.36
C VAL A 269 8.57 -2.73 -19.90
N PHE A 270 9.56 -2.65 -19.02
CA PHE A 270 9.37 -2.34 -17.61
C PHE A 270 8.70 -0.98 -17.41
N ASP A 271 9.21 0.06 -18.09
CA ASP A 271 8.65 1.42 -18.04
C ASP A 271 7.17 1.47 -18.47
N ILE A 272 6.77 0.63 -19.42
CA ILE A 272 5.39 0.55 -19.89
C ILE A 272 4.50 -0.13 -18.85
N ILE A 273 4.92 -1.29 -18.35
CA ILE A 273 4.12 -2.11 -17.42
C ILE A 273 3.94 -1.40 -16.08
N HIS A 274 5.01 -0.84 -15.52
CA HIS A 274 5.02 -0.31 -14.15
C HIS A 274 4.72 1.19 -14.08
N TRP A 275 5.06 1.95 -15.13
CA TRP A 275 4.93 3.41 -15.11
C TRP A 275 4.04 3.97 -16.21
N GLN A 276 3.54 3.14 -17.12
CA GLN A 276 2.74 3.57 -18.27
C GLN A 276 3.45 4.62 -19.14
N ILE A 277 4.79 4.54 -19.21
CA ILE A 277 5.65 5.43 -19.99
C ILE A 277 6.12 4.71 -21.25
N ILE A 278 5.88 5.33 -22.41
CA ILE A 278 6.29 4.81 -23.72
C ILE A 278 7.31 5.76 -24.35
N ASP A 279 8.57 5.33 -24.39
CA ASP A 279 9.62 6.04 -25.14
C ASP A 279 9.71 5.49 -26.57
N ARG A 280 9.30 6.29 -27.56
CA ARG A 280 9.34 5.89 -28.97
C ARG A 280 10.76 5.59 -29.46
N SER A 281 11.79 6.16 -28.84
CA SER A 281 13.19 5.88 -29.18
C SER A 281 13.61 4.44 -28.81
N LYS A 282 12.91 3.81 -27.86
CA LYS A 282 13.16 2.42 -27.43
C LYS A 282 12.30 1.38 -28.18
N PHE A 283 11.68 1.74 -29.31
CA PHE A 283 10.73 0.87 -30.03
C PHE A 283 11.29 -0.50 -30.42
N GLU A 284 12.57 -0.58 -30.80
CA GLU A 284 13.21 -1.87 -31.09
C GLU A 284 13.23 -2.79 -29.86
N ASP A 285 13.48 -2.25 -28.67
CA ASP A 285 13.50 -3.03 -27.42
C ASP A 285 12.10 -3.39 -26.96
N ILE A 286 11.13 -2.49 -27.12
CA ILE A 286 9.71 -2.79 -26.90
C ILE A 286 9.27 -3.96 -27.78
N THR A 287 9.64 -3.95 -29.07
CA THR A 287 9.23 -4.99 -30.01
C THR A 287 9.83 -6.36 -29.69
N LYS A 288 11.06 -6.42 -29.16
CA LYS A 288 11.71 -7.68 -28.75
C LYS A 288 10.95 -8.42 -27.65
N GLN A 289 10.20 -7.70 -26.81
CA GLN A 289 9.47 -8.25 -25.67
C GLN A 289 7.99 -7.84 -25.64
N MET A 290 7.42 -7.53 -26.81
CA MET A 290 6.03 -7.12 -26.98
C MET A 290 5.04 -8.18 -26.43
N HIS A 291 5.44 -9.46 -26.38
CA HIS A 291 4.60 -10.53 -25.84
C HIS A 291 4.36 -10.43 -24.32
N LEU A 292 5.20 -9.68 -23.59
CA LEU A 292 5.02 -9.41 -22.16
C LEU A 292 3.98 -8.31 -21.89
N LEU A 293 3.74 -7.43 -22.86
CA LEU A 293 2.77 -6.35 -22.74
C LEU A 293 1.33 -6.88 -22.78
N SER A 294 0.45 -6.26 -21.99
CA SER A 294 -0.99 -6.54 -22.02
C SER A 294 -1.63 -6.05 -23.33
N TYR A 295 -2.91 -6.36 -23.53
CA TYR A 295 -3.67 -5.82 -24.67
C TYR A 295 -3.68 -4.28 -24.67
N MET A 296 -3.91 -3.67 -23.49
CA MET A 296 -3.99 -2.22 -23.35
C MET A 296 -2.64 -1.56 -23.64
N ASP A 297 -1.56 -2.13 -23.11
CA ASP A 297 -0.19 -1.65 -23.35
C ASP A 297 0.16 -1.67 -24.85
N ARG A 298 -0.12 -2.79 -25.52
CA ARG A 298 0.15 -2.94 -26.96
C ARG A 298 -0.64 -1.92 -27.78
N LEU A 299 -1.91 -1.70 -27.43
CA LEU A 299 -2.75 -0.72 -28.09
C LEU A 299 -2.20 0.70 -27.89
N ALA A 300 -1.82 1.06 -26.67
CA ALA A 300 -1.20 2.35 -26.37
C ALA A 300 0.11 2.56 -27.15
N VAL A 301 0.99 1.56 -27.18
CA VAL A 301 2.24 1.59 -27.95
C VAL A 301 1.98 1.87 -29.42
N VAL A 302 1.09 1.11 -30.08
CA VAL A 302 0.86 1.31 -31.52
C VAL A 302 0.19 2.66 -31.84
N ILE A 303 -0.69 3.16 -30.96
CA ILE A 303 -1.30 4.49 -31.11
C ILE A 303 -0.21 5.56 -31.00
N MET A 304 0.64 5.50 -29.97
CA MET A 304 1.70 6.49 -29.78
C MET A 304 2.73 6.49 -30.91
N MET A 305 3.00 5.32 -31.51
CA MET A 305 3.87 5.21 -32.67
C MET A 305 3.27 5.79 -33.96
N ALA A 306 1.96 6.07 -33.99
CA ALA A 306 1.31 6.63 -35.18
C ALA A 306 1.70 8.09 -35.46
N SER A 307 2.14 8.84 -34.45
CA SER A 307 2.57 10.23 -34.61
C SER A 307 3.46 10.72 -33.46
N THR A 308 4.48 11.51 -33.80
CA THR A 308 5.32 12.23 -32.83
C THR A 308 4.59 13.38 -32.13
N LYS A 309 3.36 13.70 -32.57
CA LYS A 309 2.53 14.75 -31.96
C LYS A 309 1.81 14.30 -30.70
N ILE A 310 1.81 13.00 -30.39
CA ILE A 310 1.01 12.40 -29.31
C ILE A 310 1.81 12.42 -28.01
N PRO A 311 1.46 13.27 -27.03
CA PRO A 311 2.07 13.21 -25.70
C PRO A 311 1.42 12.17 -24.79
N GLN A 312 0.11 11.93 -24.95
CA GLN A 312 -0.71 11.16 -24.01
C GLN A 312 -1.81 10.38 -24.72
N VAL A 313 -2.13 9.19 -24.20
CA VAL A 313 -3.22 8.34 -24.67
C VAL A 313 -4.00 7.81 -23.48
N TYR A 314 -5.33 7.79 -23.60
CA TYR A 314 -6.26 7.30 -22.59
C TYR A 314 -7.06 6.14 -23.18
N ILE A 315 -6.61 4.91 -22.92
CA ILE A 315 -7.28 3.70 -23.42
C ILE A 315 -8.55 3.47 -22.60
N GLU A 316 -9.68 3.38 -23.31
CA GLU A 316 -11.04 3.26 -22.72
C GLU A 316 -11.36 4.37 -21.70
N GLY A 317 -10.64 5.49 -21.74
CA GLY A 317 -10.74 6.57 -20.76
C GLY A 317 -10.19 6.23 -19.37
N CYS A 318 -9.64 5.04 -19.14
CA CYS A 318 -9.24 4.55 -17.82
C CYS A 318 -7.73 4.34 -17.67
N PHE A 319 -7.05 3.86 -18.71
CA PHE A 319 -5.61 3.63 -18.67
C PHE A 319 -4.88 4.79 -19.35
N HIS A 320 -4.06 5.51 -18.58
CA HIS A 320 -3.36 6.69 -19.04
C HIS A 320 -1.90 6.38 -19.30
N TYR A 321 -1.47 6.60 -20.55
CA TYR A 321 -0.09 6.42 -20.96
C TYR A 321 0.51 7.76 -21.36
N THR A 322 1.78 7.96 -21.05
CA THR A 322 2.56 9.14 -21.45
C THR A 322 3.71 8.74 -22.38
N SER A 323 4.16 9.68 -23.22
CA SER A 323 5.26 9.44 -24.15
C SER A 323 6.51 10.29 -23.85
N ASP A 324 7.57 10.09 -24.63
CA ASP A 324 8.76 10.94 -24.66
C ASP A 324 8.48 12.42 -25.04
N VAL A 325 7.29 12.72 -25.58
CA VAL A 325 6.85 14.09 -25.86
C VAL A 325 5.97 14.60 -24.74
N LYS A 326 6.30 15.78 -24.22
CA LYS A 326 5.54 16.44 -23.16
C LYS A 326 4.26 17.07 -23.70
N ALA A 327 3.16 16.91 -22.95
CA ALA A 327 1.92 17.63 -23.19
C ALA A 327 2.13 19.15 -23.01
N THR A 328 1.28 19.96 -23.65
CA THR A 328 1.31 21.42 -23.51
C THR A 328 0.75 21.92 -22.17
N HIS A 329 0.07 21.03 -21.44
CA HIS A 329 -0.49 21.28 -20.11
C HIS A 329 -0.02 20.22 -19.10
N SER A 330 -0.27 20.47 -17.81
CA SER A 330 0.18 19.60 -16.71
C SER A 330 -0.94 18.82 -16.02
N ASP A 331 -2.20 19.10 -16.34
CA ASP A 331 -3.34 18.41 -15.75
C ASP A 331 -3.69 17.13 -16.51
N THR A 332 -4.06 16.09 -15.75
CA THR A 332 -4.49 14.79 -16.28
C THR A 332 -5.91 14.53 -15.80
N VAL A 333 -6.78 14.07 -16.71
CA VAL A 333 -8.16 13.68 -16.38
C VAL A 333 -8.39 12.25 -16.83
N ILE A 334 -8.69 11.37 -15.88
CA ILE A 334 -9.02 9.96 -16.13
C ILE A 334 -10.52 9.79 -15.88
N GLY A 335 -11.19 9.08 -16.79
CA GLY A 335 -12.61 8.76 -16.70
C GLY A 335 -13.29 8.84 -18.07
N ALA A 336 -13.88 7.72 -18.51
CA ALA A 336 -14.61 7.66 -19.77
C ALA A 336 -15.73 8.72 -19.87
N SER A 337 -16.49 8.93 -18.80
CA SER A 337 -17.61 9.89 -18.75
C SER A 337 -17.19 11.32 -19.06
N TYR A 338 -16.03 11.76 -18.57
CA TYR A 338 -15.51 13.09 -18.85
C TYR A 338 -15.33 13.30 -20.36
N TYR A 339 -14.72 12.33 -21.03
CA TYR A 339 -14.46 12.41 -22.46
C TYR A 339 -15.72 12.20 -23.29
N GLU A 340 -16.65 11.34 -22.87
CA GLU A 340 -17.96 11.21 -23.50
C GLU A 340 -18.73 12.52 -23.49
N ASP A 341 -18.82 13.18 -22.33
CA ASP A 341 -19.48 14.49 -22.17
C ASP A 341 -18.77 15.57 -23.00
N PHE A 342 -17.44 15.53 -23.04
CA PHE A 342 -16.65 16.43 -23.87
C PHE A 342 -17.02 16.29 -25.35
N PHE A 343 -17.09 15.06 -25.88
CA PHE A 343 -17.40 14.82 -27.29
C PHE A 343 -18.89 14.93 -27.62
N ALA A 344 -19.80 14.70 -26.68
CA ALA A 344 -21.26 14.84 -26.88
C ALA A 344 -21.64 16.23 -27.41
N ASN A 345 -20.89 17.25 -26.98
CA ASN A 345 -21.12 18.65 -27.35
C ASN A 345 -20.37 19.11 -28.61
N LYS A 346 -19.67 18.21 -29.32
CA LYS A 346 -18.75 18.54 -30.44
C LYS A 346 -19.17 17.96 -31.79
N GLY A 347 -20.39 17.40 -31.87
CA GLY A 347 -20.94 16.81 -33.08
C GLY A 347 -20.27 15.49 -33.47
N ASN A 348 -20.38 15.10 -34.75
CA ASN A 348 -19.83 13.83 -35.26
C ASN A 348 -18.33 13.87 -35.58
N ASN A 349 -17.60 14.89 -35.12
CA ASN A 349 -16.17 14.97 -35.37
C ASN A 349 -15.39 14.18 -34.30
N ASN A 350 -14.64 13.17 -34.74
CA ASN A 350 -13.83 12.31 -33.86
C ASN A 350 -12.36 12.71 -33.81
N PHE A 351 -11.88 13.60 -34.69
CA PHE A 351 -10.47 13.94 -34.80
C PHE A 351 -10.22 15.43 -34.69
N ASN A 352 -9.06 15.79 -34.13
CA ASN A 352 -8.58 17.16 -34.02
C ASN A 352 -9.58 18.12 -33.36
N VAL A 353 -10.29 17.67 -32.33
CA VAL A 353 -11.18 18.54 -31.58
C VAL A 353 -10.30 19.43 -30.69
N PRO A 354 -10.43 20.77 -30.77
CA PRO A 354 -9.64 21.67 -29.93
C PRO A 354 -9.82 21.34 -28.45
N PHE A 355 -8.70 21.22 -27.76
CA PHE A 355 -8.61 20.86 -26.36
C PHE A 355 -7.80 21.93 -25.60
N LYS A 356 -7.32 21.58 -24.41
CA LYS A 356 -6.67 22.50 -23.47
C LYS A 356 -5.39 23.09 -24.06
N ASP A 357 -5.11 24.36 -23.75
CA ASP A 357 -3.83 25.02 -24.03
C ASP A 357 -3.27 24.79 -25.44
N GLY A 358 -4.16 24.86 -26.44
CA GLY A 358 -3.82 24.72 -27.85
C GLY A 358 -3.55 23.28 -28.33
N SER A 359 -3.72 22.27 -27.47
CA SER A 359 -3.71 20.87 -27.86
C SER A 359 -5.02 20.46 -28.53
N TYR A 360 -5.04 19.25 -29.05
CA TYR A 360 -6.19 18.65 -29.71
C TYR A 360 -6.41 17.25 -29.16
N ILE A 361 -7.68 16.86 -29.07
CA ILE A 361 -8.06 15.51 -28.68
C ILE A 361 -8.83 14.83 -29.82
N SER A 362 -8.48 13.57 -30.04
CA SER A 362 -9.14 12.67 -31.00
C SER A 362 -9.61 11.42 -30.28
N ARG A 363 -10.51 10.66 -30.90
CA ARG A 363 -10.95 9.36 -30.38
C ARG A 363 -11.09 8.32 -31.47
N ILE A 364 -10.73 7.10 -31.14
CA ILE A 364 -10.98 5.91 -31.97
C ILE A 364 -11.85 4.93 -31.20
N LYS A 365 -12.69 4.18 -31.93
CA LYS A 365 -13.63 3.23 -31.34
C LYS A 365 -13.13 1.80 -31.57
N ILE A 366 -13.05 1.03 -30.49
CA ILE A 366 -12.68 -0.39 -30.51
C ILE A 366 -13.62 -1.11 -29.53
N ASN A 367 -14.32 -2.12 -30.02
CA ASN A 367 -15.26 -3.00 -29.34
C ASN A 367 -16.32 -2.25 -28.51
N GLY A 368 -16.93 -1.22 -29.09
CA GLY A 368 -17.94 -0.42 -28.39
C GLY A 368 -17.37 0.71 -27.53
N GLU A 369 -16.11 0.62 -27.14
CA GLU A 369 -15.42 1.58 -26.26
C GLU A 369 -14.58 2.59 -27.05
N PHE A 370 -14.40 3.78 -26.49
CA PHE A 370 -13.57 4.83 -27.07
C PHE A 370 -12.23 4.94 -26.35
N SER A 371 -11.14 4.96 -27.12
CA SER A 371 -9.84 5.40 -26.65
C SER A 371 -9.59 6.84 -27.12
N TYR A 372 -9.02 7.65 -26.24
CA TYR A 372 -8.81 9.09 -26.46
C TYR A 372 -7.32 9.38 -26.63
N ILE A 373 -7.01 10.26 -27.58
CA ILE A 373 -5.66 10.51 -28.04
C ILE A 373 -5.44 12.01 -28.02
N GLU A 374 -4.57 12.47 -27.12
CA GLU A 374 -4.16 13.87 -27.09
C GLU A 374 -3.05 14.11 -28.12
N SER A 375 -2.97 15.32 -28.65
CA SER A 375 -1.94 15.73 -29.59
C SER A 375 -1.59 17.22 -29.44
N ASN A 376 -0.29 17.53 -29.52
CA ASN A 376 0.23 18.90 -29.45
C ASN A 376 -0.02 19.71 -30.74
N GLY A 377 -0.59 19.08 -31.76
CA GLY A 377 -0.97 19.70 -33.03
C GLY A 377 -1.92 18.78 -33.80
N PRO A 378 -2.66 19.30 -34.79
CA PRO A 378 -3.66 18.51 -35.49
C PRO A 378 -3.02 17.38 -36.29
N PHE A 379 -3.67 16.22 -36.27
CA PHE A 379 -3.35 15.10 -37.14
C PHE A 379 -3.70 15.41 -38.60
N ASP A 380 -2.83 15.02 -39.51
CA ASP A 380 -3.11 15.03 -40.93
C ASP A 380 -3.91 13.79 -41.36
N ASN A 381 -4.31 13.74 -42.64
CA ASN A 381 -5.12 12.65 -43.16
C ASN A 381 -4.39 11.29 -43.15
N MET A 382 -3.05 11.29 -43.22
CA MET A 382 -2.27 10.05 -43.16
C MET A 382 -2.26 9.51 -41.74
N GLU A 383 -1.99 10.37 -40.74
CA GLU A 383 -2.03 10.03 -39.32
C GLU A 383 -3.42 9.53 -38.91
N ILE A 384 -4.49 10.23 -39.32
CA ILE A 384 -5.88 9.79 -39.10
C ILE A 384 -6.15 8.45 -39.79
N GLY A 385 -5.62 8.24 -41.00
CA GLY A 385 -5.72 6.96 -41.71
C GLY A 385 -5.08 5.81 -40.93
N VAL A 386 -3.90 6.02 -40.36
CA VAL A 386 -3.18 5.04 -39.52
C VAL A 386 -3.97 4.74 -38.25
N LEU A 387 -4.47 5.75 -37.54
CA LEU A 387 -5.26 5.55 -36.31
C LEU A 387 -6.53 4.74 -36.57
N ASN A 388 -7.24 5.02 -37.66
CA ASN A 388 -8.41 4.22 -38.05
C ASN A 388 -8.04 2.79 -38.45
N HIS A 389 -6.88 2.60 -39.09
CA HIS A 389 -6.38 1.27 -39.41
C HIS A 389 -6.07 0.47 -38.14
N ILE A 390 -5.38 1.07 -37.17
CA ILE A 390 -5.12 0.46 -35.85
C ILE A 390 -6.43 0.02 -35.19
N ALA A 391 -7.41 0.93 -35.11
CA ALA A 391 -8.70 0.63 -34.50
C ALA A 391 -9.37 -0.60 -35.15
N LYS A 392 -9.39 -0.64 -36.48
CA LYS A 392 -9.96 -1.75 -37.22
C LYS A 392 -9.20 -3.07 -37.01
N THR A 393 -7.87 -3.03 -37.01
CA THR A 393 -7.05 -4.24 -36.82
C THR A 393 -7.26 -4.84 -35.43
N PHE A 394 -7.35 -4.00 -34.40
CA PHE A 394 -7.62 -4.46 -33.03
C PHE A 394 -9.06 -4.97 -32.87
N GLU A 395 -10.04 -4.32 -33.50
CA GLU A 395 -11.44 -4.81 -33.57
C GLU A 395 -11.52 -6.22 -34.18
N ASP A 396 -10.95 -6.40 -35.37
CA ASP A 396 -11.01 -7.66 -36.09
C ASP A 396 -10.31 -8.79 -35.30
N ALA A 397 -9.18 -8.47 -34.64
CA ALA A 397 -8.46 -9.41 -33.79
C ALA A 397 -9.27 -9.79 -32.54
N TYR A 398 -9.90 -8.83 -31.88
CA TYR A 398 -10.75 -9.06 -30.71
C TYR A 398 -11.91 -10.01 -31.05
N ILE A 399 -12.66 -9.70 -32.12
CA ILE A 399 -13.80 -10.52 -32.58
C ILE A 399 -13.36 -11.96 -32.90
N ALA A 400 -12.20 -12.12 -33.55
CA ALA A 400 -11.66 -13.44 -33.88
C ALA A 400 -11.33 -14.27 -32.63
N GLN A 401 -10.67 -13.66 -31.64
CA GLN A 401 -10.33 -14.34 -30.38
C GLN A 401 -11.56 -14.71 -29.55
N GLU A 402 -12.54 -13.80 -29.44
CA GLU A 402 -13.82 -14.05 -28.77
C GLU A 402 -14.56 -15.25 -29.36
N LYS A 403 -14.59 -15.35 -30.69
CA LYS A 403 -15.23 -16.47 -31.39
C LYS A 403 -14.52 -17.79 -31.10
N GLN A 404 -13.18 -17.79 -31.09
CA GLN A 404 -12.40 -18.98 -30.75
C GLN A 404 -12.65 -19.43 -29.31
N LEU A 405 -12.64 -18.49 -28.35
CA LEU A 405 -12.89 -18.79 -26.95
C LEU A 405 -14.29 -19.36 -26.73
N LYS A 406 -15.33 -18.77 -27.35
CA LYS A 406 -16.70 -19.29 -27.30
C LYS A 406 -16.80 -20.70 -27.84
N SER A 407 -16.20 -20.97 -29.01
CA SER A 407 -16.15 -22.32 -29.59
C SER A 407 -15.49 -23.33 -28.65
N TRP A 408 -14.35 -22.96 -28.06
CA TRP A 408 -13.63 -23.82 -27.11
C TRP A 408 -14.46 -24.10 -25.85
N LEU A 409 -15.11 -23.08 -25.27
CA LEU A 409 -16.00 -23.25 -24.11
C LEU A 409 -17.21 -24.14 -24.41
N GLU A 410 -17.76 -24.08 -25.63
CA GLU A 410 -18.84 -24.97 -26.06
C GLU A 410 -18.38 -26.42 -26.23
N GLU A 411 -17.14 -26.64 -26.66
CA GLU A 411 -16.53 -27.98 -26.74
C GLU A 411 -16.31 -28.59 -25.36
N GLN A 412 -15.93 -27.81 -24.34
CA GLN A 412 -15.75 -28.30 -22.96
C GLN A 412 -17.06 -28.60 -22.22
N LYS A 413 -18.21 -28.19 -22.77
CA LYS A 413 -19.54 -28.49 -22.19
C LYS A 413 -20.11 -29.83 -22.63
N LYS A 414 -19.45 -30.54 -23.55
CA LYS A 414 -19.80 -31.90 -23.99
C LYS A 414 -18.95 -32.92 -23.25
#